data_AF-A0A537E4U2-F1
#
_entry.id   AF-A0A537E4U2-F1
#
_cell.length_a   1.000
_cell.length_b   1.000
_cell.length_c   1.000
_cell.angle_alpha   90.00
_cell.angle_beta   90.00
_cell.angle_gamma   90.00
#
_symmetry.space_group_name_H-M   'P 1'
#
loop_
_entity.id
_entity.type
_entity.pdbx_description
1 polymer ?
#
loop_
_entity_poly.entity_id
_entity_poly.type
_entity_poly.pdbx_seq_one_letter_code
_entity_poly.pdbx_strand_id
1 'polypeptide(L)'
;MLETMLAFVIGTALGLAVGLWLALSPTSSALLDPYVKALNSMPRVILAPIFGVWFGLDIASKVALGVTLVFFIVFFNVYQGVREVSYTVLANARILGASEGQLLRHVYVPSAMSWVFASLHNSVGLAFVGAVVGEYLGSS
;
A
#
# COMPACT_ATOMS: atom_id res chain seq x y z
N MET A 1 8.55 -13.11 17.98
CA MET A 1 9.05 -12.90 16.60
C MET A 1 8.00 -13.24 15.56
N LEU A 2 7.26 -14.35 15.74
CA LEU A 2 6.11 -14.69 14.89
C LEU A 2 5.05 -13.58 14.87
N GLU A 3 4.81 -12.91 16.01
CA GLU A 3 3.86 -11.79 16.11
C GLU A 3 4.24 -10.64 15.19
N THR A 4 5.52 -10.30 15.16
CA THR A 4 6.08 -9.20 14.34
C THR A 4 5.99 -9.54 12.86
N MET A 5 6.26 -10.79 12.47
CA MET A 5 6.15 -11.23 11.08
C MET A 5 4.69 -11.20 10.60
N LEU A 6 3.76 -11.73 11.39
CA LEU A 6 2.33 -11.67 11.07
C LEU A 6 1.84 -10.23 10.96
N ALA A 7 2.21 -9.38 11.92
CA ALA A 7 1.89 -7.98 11.90
C ALA A 7 2.41 -7.27 10.66
N PHE A 8 3.65 -7.56 10.27
CA PHE A 8 4.29 -7.00 9.09
C PHE A 8 3.59 -7.43 7.79
N VAL A 9 3.35 -8.73 7.62
CA VAL A 9 2.74 -9.28 6.39
C VAL A 9 1.31 -8.76 6.24
N ILE A 10 0.50 -8.86 7.29
CA ILE A 10 -0.91 -8.43 7.25
C ILE A 10 -1.00 -6.91 7.10
N GLY A 11 -0.25 -6.16 7.90
CA GLY A 11 -0.25 -4.70 7.85
C GLY A 11 0.21 -4.16 6.50
N THR A 12 1.25 -4.76 5.91
CA THR A 12 1.76 -4.35 4.59
C THR A 12 0.77 -4.68 3.48
N ALA A 13 0.21 -5.89 3.46
CA ALA A 13 -0.76 -6.29 2.45
C ALA A 13 -2.01 -5.40 2.47
N LEU A 14 -2.55 -5.13 3.67
CA LEU A 14 -3.70 -4.24 3.84
C LEU A 14 -3.37 -2.78 3.49
N GLY A 15 -2.24 -2.27 3.97
CA GLY A 15 -1.83 -0.88 3.74
C GLY A 15 -1.60 -0.61 2.25
N LEU A 16 -1.00 -1.57 1.55
CA LEU A 16 -0.75 -1.50 0.11
C LEU A 16 -2.05 -1.57 -0.69
N ALA A 17 -2.92 -2.53 -0.38
CA ALA A 17 -4.20 -2.68 -1.08
C ALA A 17 -5.10 -1.45 -0.91
N VAL A 18 -5.29 -0.98 0.33
CA VAL A 18 -6.15 0.18 0.63
C VAL A 18 -5.50 1.47 0.13
N GLY A 19 -4.18 1.63 0.30
CA GLY A 19 -3.44 2.82 -0.15
C GLY A 19 -3.48 2.98 -1.66
N LEU A 20 -3.26 1.91 -2.41
CA LEU A 20 -3.37 1.92 -3.88
C LEU A 20 -4.80 2.20 -4.33
N TRP A 21 -5.77 1.49 -3.77
CA TRP A 21 -7.19 1.67 -4.15
C TRP A 21 -7.65 3.11 -3.95
N LEU A 22 -7.29 3.71 -2.79
CA LEU A 22 -7.68 5.07 -2.48
C LEU A 22 -6.92 6.10 -3.34
N ALA A 23 -5.64 5.88 -3.62
CA ALA A 23 -4.82 6.80 -4.40
C ALA A 23 -5.15 6.79 -5.91
N LEU A 24 -5.56 5.64 -6.44
CA LEU A 24 -5.92 5.47 -7.85
C LEU A 24 -7.32 5.99 -8.19
N SER A 25 -8.19 6.16 -7.20
CA SER A 25 -9.55 6.66 -7.41
C SER A 25 -9.62 8.17 -7.15
N PRO A 26 -9.70 9.01 -8.21
CA PRO A 26 -9.64 10.47 -8.07
C PRO A 26 -10.82 11.06 -7.27
N THR A 27 -12.02 10.47 -7.40
CA THR A 27 -13.22 10.91 -6.67
C THR A 27 -13.11 10.59 -5.18
N SER A 28 -12.73 9.36 -4.81
CA SER A 28 -12.58 8.99 -3.40
C SER A 28 -11.39 9.69 -2.77
N SER A 29 -10.30 9.89 -3.50
CA SER A 29 -9.15 10.63 -3.01
C SER A 29 -9.52 12.09 -2.73
N ALA A 30 -10.30 12.77 -3.57
CA ALA A 30 -10.69 14.16 -3.34
C ALA A 30 -11.62 14.31 -2.11
N LEU A 31 -12.55 13.38 -1.93
CA LEU A 31 -13.46 13.36 -0.78
C LEU A 31 -12.75 12.99 0.52
N LEU A 32 -11.81 12.04 0.47
CA LEU A 32 -11.15 11.50 1.66
C LEU A 32 -9.83 12.20 2.02
N ASP A 33 -9.28 13.06 1.15
CA ASP A 33 -8.06 13.84 1.43
C ASP A 33 -8.06 14.55 2.80
N PRO A 34 -9.10 15.28 3.22
CA PRO A 34 -9.12 15.92 4.54
C PRO A 34 -9.08 14.91 5.69
N TYR A 35 -9.74 13.76 5.54
CA TYR A 35 -9.75 12.70 6.56
C TYR A 35 -8.39 11.99 6.63
N VAL A 36 -7.77 11.72 5.48
CA VAL A 36 -6.44 11.13 5.39
C VAL A 36 -5.40 12.05 6.03
N LYS A 37 -5.47 13.37 5.79
CA LYS A 37 -4.63 14.36 6.46
C LYS A 37 -4.86 14.39 7.97
N ALA A 38 -6.11 14.41 8.42
CA ALA A 38 -6.44 14.38 9.85
C ALA A 38 -5.90 13.10 10.53
N LEU A 39 -6.03 11.94 9.87
CA LEU A 39 -5.45 10.67 10.32
C LEU A 39 -3.91 10.72 10.35
N ASN A 40 -3.27 11.41 9.41
CA ASN A 40 -1.82 11.54 9.39
C ASN A 40 -1.30 12.40 10.55
N SER A 41 -2.06 13.45 10.92
CA SER A 41 -1.74 14.34 12.04
C SER A 41 -1.93 13.70 13.41
N MET A 42 -2.71 12.62 13.51
CA MET A 42 -2.89 11.91 14.78
C MET A 42 -1.60 11.19 15.20
N PRO A 43 -1.12 11.38 16.44
CA PRO A 43 0.01 10.62 16.96
C PRO A 43 -0.33 9.14 17.07
N ARG A 44 0.28 8.31 16.21
CA ARG A 44 0.05 6.86 16.13
C ARG A 44 0.35 6.14 17.46
N VAL A 45 1.21 6.73 18.30
CA VAL A 45 1.55 6.23 19.64
C VAL A 45 0.34 6.17 20.58
N ILE A 46 -0.70 6.99 20.36
CA ILE A 46 -1.92 7.01 21.18
C ILE A 46 -2.70 5.68 21.05
N LEU A 47 -2.49 4.93 19.98
CA LEU A 47 -3.15 3.64 19.76
C LEU A 47 -2.68 2.58 20.78
N ALA A 48 -1.42 2.61 21.20
CA ALA A 48 -0.84 1.64 22.15
C ALA A 48 -1.71 1.42 23.41
N PRO A 49 -2.05 2.45 24.19
CA PRO A 49 -2.91 2.28 25.37
C PRO A 49 -4.34 1.84 25.04
N ILE A 50 -4.93 2.28 23.92
CA ILE A 50 -6.29 1.90 23.51
C ILE A 50 -6.39 0.39 23.25
N PHE A 51 -5.47 -0.14 22.44
CA PHE A 51 -5.41 -1.58 22.18
C PHE A 51 -5.06 -2.36 23.45
N GLY A 52 -4.19 -1.83 24.31
CA GLY A 52 -3.90 -2.43 25.61
C GLY A 52 -5.13 -2.60 26.50
N VAL A 53 -6.07 -1.65 26.47
CA VAL A 53 -7.35 -1.74 27.22
C VAL A 53 -8.34 -2.70 26.55
N TRP A 54 -8.46 -2.68 25.22
CA TRP A 54 -9.43 -3.51 24.50
C TRP A 54 -9.03 -4.97 24.38
N PHE A 55 -7.77 -5.25 24.06
CA PHE A 55 -7.27 -6.60 23.77
C PHE A 55 -6.44 -7.18 24.93
N GLY A 56 -6.24 -6.41 26.00
CA GLY A 56 -5.42 -6.80 27.14
C GLY A 56 -3.91 -6.80 26.83
N LEU A 57 -3.13 -7.51 27.65
CA LEU A 57 -1.67 -7.62 27.53
C LEU A 57 -1.22 -8.90 26.81
N ASP A 58 -2.11 -9.53 26.04
CA ASP A 58 -1.86 -10.80 25.38
C ASP A 58 -1.22 -10.64 23.98
N ILE A 59 -0.79 -11.76 23.39
CA ILE A 59 -0.17 -11.86 22.06
C ILE A 59 -1.02 -11.17 20.99
N ALA A 60 -2.35 -11.35 21.03
CA ALA A 60 -3.28 -10.74 20.09
C ALA A 60 -3.20 -9.20 20.09
N SER A 61 -3.01 -8.59 21.27
CA SER A 61 -2.88 -7.14 21.45
C SER A 61 -1.60 -6.60 20.79
N LYS A 62 -0.49 -7.32 20.94
CA LYS A 62 0.80 -6.98 20.30
C LYS A 62 0.73 -7.10 18.78
N VAL A 63 0.07 -8.15 18.27
CA VAL A 63 -0.14 -8.33 16.83
C VAL A 63 -1.03 -7.23 16.27
N ALA A 64 -2.17 -6.94 16.90
CA ALA A 64 -3.09 -5.89 16.45
C ALA A 64 -2.43 -4.51 16.41
N LEU A 65 -1.64 -4.18 17.44
CA LEU A 65 -0.83 -2.97 17.46
C LEU A 65 0.20 -2.93 16.33
N GLY A 66 0.94 -4.02 16.13
CA GLY A 66 1.90 -4.14 15.05
C GLY A 66 1.26 -3.97 13.67
N VAL A 67 0.14 -4.66 13.41
CA VAL A 67 -0.63 -4.56 12.16
C VAL A 67 -1.04 -3.12 11.91
N THR A 68 -1.60 -2.45 12.93
CA THR A 68 -2.11 -1.09 12.78
C THR A 68 -1.00 -0.10 12.46
N LEU A 69 0.15 -0.21 13.14
CA LEU A 69 1.30 0.66 12.88
C LEU A 69 1.86 0.45 11.46
N VAL A 70 2.10 -0.80 11.07
CA VAL A 70 2.61 -1.13 9.73
C VAL A 70 1.61 -0.72 8.66
N PHE A 71 0.32 -0.97 8.88
CA PHE A 71 -0.76 -0.54 7.98
C PHE A 71 -0.69 0.95 7.70
N PHE A 72 -0.67 1.79 8.75
CA PHE A 72 -0.63 3.25 8.56
C PHE A 72 0.64 3.71 7.84
N ILE A 73 1.81 3.15 8.18
CA ILE A 73 3.07 3.50 7.52
C ILE A 73 3.01 3.19 6.02
N VAL A 74 2.61 1.96 5.67
CA VAL A 74 2.56 1.51 4.27
C VAL A 74 1.47 2.26 3.51
N PHE A 75 0.28 2.40 4.09
CA PHE A 75 -0.84 3.14 3.51
C PHE A 75 -0.45 4.57 3.14
N PHE A 76 0.12 5.33 4.08
CA PHE A 76 0.48 6.74 3.82
C PHE A 76 1.61 6.87 2.79
N ASN A 77 2.63 6.01 2.85
CA ASN A 77 3.72 6.02 1.88
C ASN A 77 3.23 5.73 0.46
N VAL A 78 2.38 4.71 0.31
CA VAL A 78 1.77 4.36 -0.98
C VAL A 78 0.86 5.47 -1.46
N TYR A 79 -0.03 5.97 -0.59
CA TYR A 79 -0.99 7.00 -0.95
C TYR A 79 -0.32 8.30 -1.40
N GLN A 80 0.68 8.79 -0.66
CA GLN A 80 1.42 9.99 -1.03
C GLN A 80 2.29 9.77 -2.27
N GLY A 81 3.02 8.65 -2.34
CA GLY A 81 3.90 8.35 -3.48
C GLY A 81 3.13 8.24 -4.81
N VAL A 82 1.99 7.57 -4.82
CA VAL A 82 1.15 7.46 -6.02
C VAL A 82 0.57 8.81 -6.41
N ARG A 83 0.14 9.63 -5.43
CA ARG A 83 -0.44 10.95 -5.72
C ARG A 83 0.58 11.97 -6.20
N GLU A 84 1.80 11.95 -5.68
CA GLU A 84 2.85 12.88 -6.10
C GLU A 84 3.30 12.61 -7.54
N VAL A 85 3.46 11.33 -7.90
CA VAL A 85 3.69 10.91 -9.28
C VAL A 85 2.48 11.24 -10.17
N SER A 86 1.26 10.91 -9.72
CA SER A 86 0.03 11.18 -10.48
C SER A 86 -0.17 12.67 -10.75
N TYR A 87 0.05 13.54 -9.76
CA TYR A 87 -0.05 15.00 -9.93
C TYR A 87 0.96 15.50 -10.96
N THR A 88 2.20 15.01 -10.90
CA THR A 88 3.26 15.37 -11.86
C THR A 88 2.89 14.95 -13.29
N VAL A 89 2.38 13.72 -13.45
CA VAL A 89 1.95 13.18 -14.75
C VAL A 89 0.71 13.91 -15.28
N LEU A 90 -0.28 14.19 -14.42
CA LEU A 90 -1.48 14.96 -14.75
C LEU A 90 -1.15 16.39 -15.16
N ALA A 91 -0.26 17.08 -14.41
CA ALA A 91 0.14 18.45 -14.71
C ALA A 91 0.83 18.54 -16.07
N ASN A 92 1.75 17.63 -16.38
CA ASN A 92 2.43 17.57 -17.67
C ASN A 92 1.46 17.30 -18.82
N ALA A 93 0.51 16.37 -18.64
CA ALA A 93 -0.48 16.07 -19.66
C ALA A 93 -1.48 17.21 -19.90
N ARG A 94 -1.80 18.00 -18.85
CA ARG A 94 -2.69 19.16 -18.95
C ARG A 94 -2.01 20.36 -19.63
N ILE A 95 -0.71 20.55 -19.42
CA ILE A 95 0.11 21.53 -20.15
C ILE A 95 0.14 21.22 -21.66
N LEU A 96 0.09 19.94 -22.02
CA LEU A 96 0.01 19.47 -23.41
C LEU A 96 -1.42 19.51 -24.00
N GLY A 97 -2.41 20.03 -23.27
CA GLY A 97 -3.78 20.22 -23.76
C GLY A 97 -4.64 18.95 -23.82
N ALA A 98 -4.27 17.88 -23.09
CA ALA A 98 -4.96 16.60 -23.19
C ALA A 98 -6.32 16.59 -22.43
N SER A 99 -7.37 16.12 -23.11
CA SER A 99 -8.69 15.86 -22.51
C SER A 99 -8.66 14.61 -21.60
N GLU A 100 -9.53 14.53 -20.59
CA GLU A 100 -9.52 13.44 -19.59
C GLU A 100 -9.63 12.03 -20.22
N GLY A 101 -10.33 11.90 -21.36
CA GLY A 101 -10.42 10.66 -22.13
C GLY A 101 -9.13 10.30 -22.89
N GLN A 102 -8.34 11.29 -23.33
CA GLN A 102 -7.03 11.05 -23.95
C GLN A 102 -5.98 10.68 -22.92
N LEU A 103 -5.98 11.30 -21.73
CA LEU A 103 -5.11 10.89 -20.62
C LEU A 103 -5.33 9.42 -20.26
N LEU A 104 -6.60 9.03 -20.11
CA LEU A 104 -6.95 7.66 -19.74
C LEU A 104 -6.39 6.65 -20.75
N ARG A 105 -6.57 6.92 -22.04
CA ARG A 105 -6.23 5.97 -23.11
C ARG A 105 -4.75 5.97 -23.52
N HIS A 106 -4.07 7.11 -23.45
CA HIS A 106 -2.70 7.26 -23.95
C HIS A 106 -1.63 7.41 -22.85
N VAL A 107 -2.02 7.65 -21.59
CA VAL A 107 -1.06 7.83 -20.50
C VAL A 107 -1.26 6.76 -19.42
N TYR A 108 -2.49 6.62 -18.92
CA TYR A 108 -2.78 5.68 -17.84
C TYR A 108 -2.70 4.22 -18.29
N VAL A 109 -3.34 3.85 -19.41
CA VAL A 109 -3.31 2.48 -19.95
C VAL A 109 -1.88 2.00 -20.26
N PRO A 110 -1.05 2.71 -21.04
CA PRO A 110 0.30 2.24 -21.33
C PRO A 110 1.23 2.24 -20.10
N SER A 111 1.11 3.22 -19.18
CA SER A 111 1.89 3.21 -17.94
C SER A 111 1.51 2.03 -17.03
N ALA A 112 0.22 1.74 -16.90
CA ALA A 112 -0.26 0.59 -16.15
C ALA A 112 0.24 -0.73 -16.78
N MET A 113 0.26 -0.83 -18.10
CA MET A 113 0.83 -2.01 -18.79
C MET A 113 2.33 -2.17 -18.52
N SER A 114 3.13 -1.11 -18.60
CA SER A 114 4.56 -1.20 -18.24
C SER A 114 4.77 -1.65 -16.81
N TRP A 115 3.92 -1.19 -15.88
CA TRP A 115 3.99 -1.60 -14.48
C TRP A 115 3.60 -3.08 -14.30
N VAL A 116 2.55 -3.54 -15.01
CA VAL A 116 2.14 -4.95 -15.04
C VAL A 116 3.27 -5.83 -15.58
N PHE A 117 3.93 -5.45 -16.67
CA PHE A 117 5.05 -6.21 -17.23
C PHE A 117 6.28 -6.24 -16.30
N ALA A 118 6.62 -5.11 -15.67
CA ALA A 118 7.71 -5.05 -14.69
C ALA A 118 7.41 -5.91 -13.45
N SER A 119 6.16 -5.90 -12.99
CA SER A 119 5.71 -6.73 -11.87
C SER A 119 5.70 -8.22 -12.20
N LEU A 120 5.31 -8.60 -13.42
CA LEU A 120 5.39 -9.96 -13.93
C LEU A 120 6.84 -10.47 -13.95
N HIS A 121 7.77 -9.67 -14.45
CA HIS A 121 9.19 -10.04 -14.47
C HIS A 121 9.74 -10.29 -13.07
N ASN A 122 9.43 -9.41 -12.12
CA ASN A 122 9.88 -9.56 -10.73
C ASN A 122 9.21 -10.76 -10.03
N SER A 123 7.94 -11.03 -10.37
CA SER A 123 7.18 -12.18 -9.83
C SER A 123 7.74 -13.52 -10.30
N VAL A 124 8.30 -13.60 -11.51
CA VAL A 124 8.97 -14.81 -12.01
C VAL A 124 10.22 -15.14 -11.19
N GLY A 125 11.01 -14.13 -10.80
CA GLY A 125 12.18 -14.33 -9.93
C GLY A 125 11.81 -14.86 -8.55
N LEU A 126 10.76 -14.30 -7.94
CA LEU A 126 10.24 -14.78 -6.66
C LEU A 126 9.61 -16.18 -6.75
N ALA A 127 8.93 -16.50 -7.85
CA ALA A 127 8.38 -17.84 -8.08
C ALA A 127 9.50 -18.88 -8.22
N PHE A 128 10.61 -18.53 -8.89
CA PHE A 128 11.77 -19.42 -9.03
C PHE A 128 12.47 -19.66 -7.69
N VAL A 129 12.70 -18.60 -6.91
CA VAL A 129 13.27 -18.72 -5.55
C VAL A 129 12.35 -19.54 -4.65
N GLY A 130 11.04 -19.31 -4.72
CA GLY A 130 10.03 -20.07 -3.98
C GLY A 130 10.00 -21.56 -4.37
N ALA A 131 10.13 -21.88 -5.66
CA ALA A 131 10.19 -23.27 -6.13
C ALA A 131 11.44 -23.98 -5.63
N VAL A 132 12.61 -23.35 -5.73
CA VAL A 132 13.89 -23.91 -5.25
C VAL A 132 13.85 -24.11 -3.73
N VAL A 133 13.43 -23.10 -2.97
CA VAL A 133 13.30 -23.22 -1.50
C VAL A 133 12.26 -24.28 -1.11
N GLY A 134 11.18 -24.41 -1.88
CA GLY A 134 10.17 -25.46 -1.72
C GLY A 134 10.73 -26.87 -1.96
N GLU A 135 11.57 -27.06 -2.98
CA GLU A 135 12.28 -28.33 -3.20
C GLU A 135 13.25 -28.65 -2.05
N TYR A 136 13.97 -27.66 -1.53
CA TYR A 136 14.90 -27.85 -0.40
C TYR A 136 14.19 -28.22 0.91
N LEU A 137 13.03 -27.62 1.20
CA LEU A 137 12.24 -27.91 2.40
C LEU A 137 11.42 -29.20 2.28
N GLY A 138 11.03 -29.60 1.07
CA GLY A 138 10.31 -30.85 0.80
C GLY A 138 11.19 -32.09 0.74
N SER A 139 12.52 -31.92 0.69
CA SER A 139 13.50 -33.02 0.64
C SER A 139 14.14 -33.34 2.01
N SER A 140 13.49 -33.00 3.14
CA SER A 140 13.95 -33.32 4.50
C SER A 140 12.85 -33.95 5.34
#